data_AF-A0A959Y826-F1
#
_entry.id   AF-A0A959Y826-F1
#
_cell.length_a   1.000
_cell.length_b   1.000
_cell.length_c   1.000
_cell.angle_alpha   90.00
_cell.angle_beta   90.00
_cell.angle_gamma   90.00
#
_symmetry.space_group_name_H-M   'P 1'
#
loop_
_entity.id
_entity.type
_entity.pdbx_description
1 polymer ?
#
loop_
_entity_poly.entity_id
_entity_poly.type
_entity_poly.pdbx_seq_one_letter_code
_entity_poly.pdbx_strand_id
1 'polypeptide(L)'
;MHLRSLFSLSLLLPFLLAAQGTWKDPRCSLAYPEGWKVDTTGRGGAVVSFHTLPADSLDQFSENVNLMVQRVDDLPMSEYVEITE
;
A
#
# COMPACT_ATOMS: atom_id res chain seq x y z
N MET A 1 6.92 39.63 -38.43
CA MET A 1 5.60 39.01 -38.18
C MET A 1 5.75 37.54 -38.48
N HIS A 2 5.29 36.66 -37.58
CA HIS A 2 5.37 35.18 -37.58
C HIS A 2 6.76 34.59 -37.30
N LEU A 3 6.96 33.58 -36.45
CA LEU A 3 6.10 32.82 -35.55
C LEU A 3 7.04 32.20 -34.50
N ARG A 4 6.69 32.33 -33.22
CA ARG A 4 7.37 31.68 -32.10
C ARG A 4 7.17 30.16 -32.21
N SER A 5 8.25 29.37 -32.19
CA SER A 5 8.16 27.94 -31.89
C SER A 5 8.98 27.66 -30.64
N LEU A 6 8.29 27.75 -29.50
CA LEU A 6 8.77 27.24 -28.23
C LEU A 6 8.59 25.72 -28.29
N PHE A 7 9.66 24.97 -28.57
CA PHE A 7 9.71 23.57 -28.14
C PHE A 7 10.04 23.57 -26.64
N SER A 8 9.06 23.93 -25.82
CA SER A 8 9.04 23.46 -24.44
C SER A 8 8.70 21.98 -24.52
N LEU A 9 9.73 21.13 -24.62
CA LEU A 9 9.60 19.74 -24.22
C LEU A 9 9.43 19.77 -22.70
N SER A 10 8.20 20.03 -22.28
CA SER A 10 7.78 19.78 -20.91
C SER A 10 8.09 18.31 -20.66
N LEU A 11 9.14 18.07 -19.87
CA LEU A 11 9.49 16.78 -19.30
C LEU A 11 8.37 16.39 -18.33
N LEU A 12 7.19 16.10 -18.88
CA LEU A 12 6.01 15.70 -18.13
C LEU A 12 6.21 14.26 -17.72
N LEU A 13 6.63 14.11 -16.46
CA LEU A 13 6.17 13.08 -15.54
C LEU A 13 6.12 11.65 -16.11
N PRO A 14 7.20 10.88 -16.04
CA PRO A 14 7.10 9.45 -15.85
C PRO A 14 7.08 9.15 -14.34
N PHE A 15 6.33 9.92 -13.55
CA PHE A 15 5.65 9.29 -12.40
C PHE A 15 4.45 8.58 -13.00
N LEU A 16 4.77 7.48 -13.70
CA LEU A 16 3.85 6.40 -13.98
C LEU A 16 3.11 6.16 -12.67
N LEU A 17 1.81 6.42 -12.69
CA LEU A 17 0.87 5.87 -11.73
C LEU A 17 1.32 4.43 -11.50
N ALA A 18 1.92 4.14 -10.34
CA ALA A 18 2.21 2.75 -10.00
C ALA A 18 0.88 2.03 -10.20
N ALA A 19 0.84 0.96 -11.00
CA ALA A 19 -0.37 0.16 -11.09
C ALA A 19 -0.61 -0.40 -9.68
N GLN A 20 -1.76 -0.07 -9.10
CA GLN A 20 -2.12 -0.45 -7.73
C GLN A 20 -3.45 -1.18 -7.79
N GLY A 21 -3.51 -2.33 -7.12
CA GLY A 21 -4.80 -2.89 -6.75
C GLY A 21 -5.42 -2.06 -5.62
N THR A 22 -6.72 -2.21 -5.42
CA THR A 22 -7.41 -1.61 -4.27
C THR A 22 -8.27 -2.66 -3.60
N TRP A 23 -7.99 -2.92 -2.33
CA TRP A 23 -8.82 -3.73 -1.46
C TRP A 23 -9.77 -2.83 -0.67
N LYS A 24 -10.99 -3.30 -0.41
CA LYS A 24 -12.05 -2.54 0.24
C LYS A 24 -12.70 -3.33 1.38
N ASP A 25 -12.94 -2.64 2.49
CA ASP A 25 -13.74 -3.05 3.64
C ASP A 25 -14.75 -1.93 3.96
N PRO A 26 -15.88 -2.22 4.62
CA PRO A 26 -16.84 -1.18 4.98
C PRO A 26 -16.26 -0.01 5.79
N ARG A 27 -15.13 -0.20 6.49
CA ARG A 27 -14.48 0.80 7.35
C ARG A 27 -13.35 1.56 6.65
N CYS A 28 -12.71 0.96 5.63
CA CYS A 28 -11.56 1.55 4.96
C CYS A 28 -11.28 0.93 3.58
N SER A 29 -10.39 1.56 2.82
CA SER A 29 -9.82 0.98 1.60
C SER A 29 -8.31 1.14 1.63
N LEU A 30 -7.60 0.12 1.14
CA LEU A 30 -6.15 0.14 1.02
C LEU A 30 -5.74 -0.12 -0.42
N ALA A 31 -4.88 0.77 -0.94
CA ALA A 31 -4.16 0.51 -2.17
C ALA A 31 -2.97 -0.40 -1.87
N TYR A 32 -2.65 -1.28 -2.82
CA TYR A 32 -1.51 -2.17 -2.73
C TYR A 32 -0.82 -2.30 -4.10
N PRO A 33 0.49 -2.60 -4.15
CA PRO A 33 1.21 -2.66 -5.42
C PRO A 33 0.69 -3.77 -6.34
N GLU A 34 0.75 -3.57 -7.65
CA GLU A 34 0.46 -4.63 -8.62
C GLU A 34 1.34 -5.86 -8.41
N GLY A 35 0.79 -7.05 -8.71
CA GLY A 35 1.50 -8.33 -8.58
C GLY A 35 1.54 -8.88 -7.16
N TRP A 36 1.16 -8.10 -6.14
CA TRP A 36 1.03 -8.60 -4.78
C TRP A 36 -0.20 -9.48 -4.64
N LYS A 37 -0.03 -10.59 -3.91
CA LYS A 37 -1.14 -11.48 -3.56
C LYS A 37 -1.91 -10.92 -2.38
N VAL A 38 -3.23 -10.87 -2.51
CA VAL A 38 -4.14 -10.50 -1.42
C VAL A 38 -4.64 -11.77 -0.72
N ASP A 39 -4.48 -11.82 0.60
CA ASP A 39 -5.00 -12.88 1.47
C ASP A 39 -6.01 -12.27 2.46
N THR A 40 -7.24 -12.80 2.45
CA THR A 40 -8.35 -12.36 3.32
C THR A 40 -8.83 -13.48 4.24
N THR A 41 -8.01 -14.51 4.44
CA THR A 41 -8.37 -15.71 5.22
C THR A 41 -8.48 -15.47 6.73
N GLY A 42 -7.99 -14.33 7.23
CA GLY A 42 -7.98 -14.06 8.68
C GLY A 42 -6.78 -14.65 9.42
N ARG A 43 -5.84 -15.30 8.72
CA ARG A 43 -4.68 -15.94 9.35
C ARG A 43 -3.88 -14.91 10.16
N GLY A 44 -3.50 -15.29 11.38
CA GLY A 44 -2.76 -14.40 12.28
C GLY A 44 -3.57 -13.21 12.81
N GLY A 45 -4.90 -13.22 12.66
CA GLY A 45 -5.78 -12.14 13.14
C GLY A 45 -5.80 -10.90 12.25
N ALA A 46 -5.20 -10.97 11.06
CA ALA A 46 -5.28 -9.90 10.07
C ALA A 46 -6.66 -9.86 9.40
N VAL A 47 -7.18 -8.67 9.13
CA VAL A 47 -8.36 -8.47 8.27
C VAL A 47 -7.99 -8.73 6.82
N VAL A 48 -6.80 -8.29 6.41
CA VAL A 48 -6.21 -8.57 5.09
C VAL A 48 -4.69 -8.56 5.20
N SER A 49 -4.05 -9.40 4.40
CA SER A 49 -2.61 -9.45 4.22
C SER A 49 -2.26 -9.30 2.75
N PHE A 50 -1.26 -8.47 2.45
CA PHE A 50 -0.70 -8.30 1.11
C PHE A 50 0.71 -8.90 1.11
N HIS A 51 1.00 -9.76 0.14
CA HIS A 51 2.26 -10.49 0.05
C HIS A 51 2.95 -10.27 -1.30
N THR A 52 4.27 -10.09 -1.28
CA THR A 52 5.06 -10.20 -2.52
C THR A 52 5.06 -11.65 -3.00
N LEU A 53 5.26 -11.84 -4.30
CA LEU A 53 5.60 -13.16 -4.82
C LEU A 53 7.07 -13.46 -4.50
N PRO A 54 7.42 -14.69 -4.09
CA PRO A 54 8.81 -15.07 -3.90
C PRO A 54 9.63 -14.85 -5.17
N ALA A 55 10.88 -14.39 -5.01
CA ALA A 55 11.74 -14.03 -6.13
C ALA A 55 12.19 -15.27 -6.95
N ASP A 56 12.37 -16.40 -6.28
CA ASP A 56 12.67 -17.68 -6.92
C ASP A 56 12.06 -18.86 -6.14
N SER A 57 12.22 -20.07 -6.67
CA SER A 57 11.63 -21.28 -6.06
C SER A 57 12.41 -21.83 -4.85
N LEU A 58 13.63 -21.35 -4.64
CA LEU A 58 14.52 -21.81 -3.56
C LEU A 58 14.41 -20.91 -2.33
N ASP A 59 14.13 -19.63 -2.53
CA ASP A 59 13.82 -18.66 -1.49
C ASP A 59 12.30 -18.46 -1.36
N GLN A 60 11.74 -18.97 -0.27
CA GLN A 60 10.32 -18.82 0.05
C GLN A 60 10.01 -17.54 0.81
N PHE A 61 10.99 -16.66 1.01
CA PHE A 61 10.75 -15.38 1.66
C PHE A 61 9.79 -14.52 0.83
N SER A 62 8.87 -13.86 1.55
CA SER A 62 7.89 -12.96 0.99
C SER A 62 7.70 -11.80 1.97
N GLU A 63 7.87 -10.59 1.46
CA GLU A 63 7.53 -9.37 2.19
C GLU A 63 6.02 -9.31 2.33
N ASN A 64 5.55 -8.79 3.46
CA ASN A 64 4.13 -8.66 3.70
C ASN A 64 3.76 -7.40 4.46
N VAL A 65 2.51 -6.97 4.24
CA VAL A 65 1.84 -5.92 5.00
C VAL A 65 0.50 -6.48 5.47
N ASN A 66 0.25 -6.41 6.77
CA ASN A 66 -0.98 -6.93 7.38
C ASN A 66 -1.79 -5.78 7.96
N LEU A 67 -3.08 -5.71 7.63
CA LEU A 67 -4.03 -4.84 8.33
C LEU A 67 -4.66 -5.64 9.47
N MET A 68 -4.45 -5.19 10.70
CA MET A 68 -5.17 -5.70 11.87
C MET A 68 -6.10 -4.61 12.39
N VAL A 69 -7.28 -5.01 12.85
CA VAL A 69 -8.20 -4.09 13.53
C VAL A 69 -8.50 -4.65 14.90
N GLN A 70 -8.15 -3.90 15.93
CA GLN A 70 -8.38 -4.26 17.32
C GLN A 70 -9.36 -3.27 17.94
N ARG A 71 -10.24 -3.79 18.80
CA ARG A 71 -11.01 -2.94 19.70
C ARG A 71 -10.10 -2.63 20.89
N VAL A 72 -9.82 -1.36 21.09
CA VAL A 72 -9.21 -0.87 22.33
C VAL A 72 -10.33 -0.58 23.32
N ASP A 73 -10.09 -0.86 24.60
CA ASP A 73 -11.00 -0.52 25.69
C ASP A 73 -11.06 1.02 25.89
N ASP A 74 -11.75 1.49 26.93
CA ASP A 74 -11.98 2.93 27.20
C ASP A 74 -10.71 3.75 27.56
N LEU A 75 -9.52 3.20 27.32
CA LEU A 75 -8.26 3.92 27.54
C LEU A 75 -8.05 4.97 26.45
N PRO A 76 -7.51 6.15 26.79
CA PRO A 76 -7.24 7.19 25.82
C PRO A 76 -6.14 6.77 24.84
N MET A 77 -6.21 7.23 23.59
CA MET A 77 -5.25 6.91 22.52
C MET A 77 -3.78 7.19 22.91
N SER A 78 -3.56 8.16 23.79
CA SER A 78 -2.23 8.51 24.31
C SER A 78 -1.54 7.37 25.07
N GLU A 79 -2.29 6.40 25.60
CA GLU A 79 -1.71 5.21 26.25
C GLU A 79 -1.23 4.16 25.22
N TYR A 80 -1.59 4.32 23.95
CA TYR A 80 -1.26 3.39 22.88
C TYR A 80 -0.26 3.93 21.86
N VAL A 81 -0.14 5.25 21.75
CA VAL A 81 0.72 5.91 20.77
C VAL A 81 1.61 6.92 21.47
N GLU A 82 2.91 6.63 21.49
CA GLU A 82 3.95 7.58 21.87
C GLU A 82 4.55 8.19 20.59
N ILE A 83 4.53 9.52 20.48
CA ILE A 83 5.20 10.23 19.39
C ILE A 83 6.54 10.72 19.95
N THR A 84 7.63 10.05 19.57
CA THR A 84 8.99 10.50 19.84
C THR A 84 9.49 11.34 18.67
N GLU A 85 9.88 12.60 18.93
CA GLU A 85 10.60 13.46 17.97
C GLU A 85 12.09 13.10 17.87
#